data_AF-R5L307-F1
#
_entry.id   AF-R5L307-F1
#
_cell.length_a   1.000
_cell.length_b   1.000
_cell.length_c   1.000
_cell.angle_alpha   90.00
_cell.angle_beta   90.00
_cell.angle_gamma   90.00
#
_symmetry.space_group_name_H-M   'P 1'
#
loop_
_entity.id
_entity.type
_entity.pdbx_description
1 polymer ?
#
loop_
_entity_poly.entity_id
_entity_poly.type
_entity_poly.pdbx_seq_one_letter_code
_entity_poly.pdbx_strand_id
1 'polypeptide(L)' 'MYIPTLDPKIVGEVIADFRKKKQLSQEVLSGLADIGRTHLSAIERGERKPTLETLYRIFCALDIKMSTIVAEIENRITP' A
#
# COMPACT_ATOMS: atom_id res chain seq x y z
N MET A 1 -25.53 -7.79 5.89
CA MET A 1 -24.45 -7.21 6.72
C MET A 1 -23.19 -7.23 5.87
N TYR A 2 -22.51 -6.09 5.68
CA TYR A 2 -21.27 -6.05 4.90
C TYR A 2 -20.13 -6.65 5.73
N ILE A 3 -19.44 -7.65 5.19
CA ILE A 3 -18.23 -8.24 5.79
C ILE A 3 -17.06 -7.84 4.88
N PRO A 4 -16.12 -7.00 5.35
CA PRO A 4 -14.97 -6.62 4.54
C PRO A 4 -14.09 -7.84 4.26
N THR A 5 -13.81 -8.08 2.98
CA THR A 5 -12.89 -9.14 2.52
C THR A 5 -11.42 -8.75 2.61
N LEU A 6 -11.13 -7.45 2.67
CA LEU A 6 -9.78 -6.90 2.67
C LEU A 6 -9.51 -6.15 3.98
N ASP A 7 -8.54 -6.63 4.75
CA ASP A 7 -8.05 -5.94 5.94
C ASP A 7 -7.12 -4.77 5.53
N PRO A 8 -7.50 -3.51 5.78
CA PRO A 8 -6.67 -2.36 5.44
C PRO A 8 -5.31 -2.38 6.15
N LYS A 9 -5.19 -3.04 7.30
CA LYS A 9 -3.92 -3.14 8.02
C LYS A 9 -2.94 -4.02 7.27
N ILE A 10 -3.38 -5.17 6.77
CA ILE A 10 -2.56 -6.06 5.93
C ILE A 10 -2.09 -5.31 4.66
N VAL A 11 -3.01 -4.60 4.00
CA VAL A 11 -2.66 -3.79 2.80
C VAL A 11 -1.61 -2.74 3.13
N GLY A 12 -1.79 -2.01 4.22
CA GLY A 12 -0.86 -0.97 4.67
C GLY A 12 0.53 -1.52 5.02
N GLU A 13 0.58 -2.66 5.71
CA GLU A 13 1.83 -3.34 6.07
C GLU A 13 2.59 -3.81 4.83
N VAL A 14 1.91 -4.40 3.84
CA VAL A 14 2.54 -4.82 2.58
C VAL A 14 3.16 -3.61 1.84
N ILE A 15 2.42 -2.50 1.74
CA ILE A 15 2.94 -1.26 1.13
C ILE A 15 4.19 -0.78 1.88
N ALA A 16 4.12 -0.73 3.21
CA ALA A 16 5.23 -0.28 4.04
C ALA A 16 6.47 -1.19 3.89
N ASP A 17 6.27 -2.50 3.76
CA ASP A 17 7.35 -3.47 3.58
C ASP A 17 8.05 -3.30 2.23
N PHE A 18 7.30 -3.16 1.14
CA PHE A 18 7.89 -2.90 -0.18
C PHE A 18 8.60 -1.55 -0.23
N ARG A 19 8.03 -0.51 0.40
CA ARG A 19 8.69 0.80 0.54
C ARG A 19 10.03 0.67 1.25
N LYS A 20 10.07 -0.03 2.38
CA LYS A 20 11.30 -0.27 3.17
C LYS A 20 12.32 -1.11 2.38
N LYS A 21 11.88 -2.14 1.66
CA LYS A 21 12.75 -2.94 0.76
C LYS A 21 13.41 -2.09 -0.32
N LYS A 22 12.70 -1.08 -0.84
CA LYS A 22 13.22 -0.08 -1.79
C LYS A 22 14.00 1.07 -1.11
N GLN A 23 14.16 1.02 0.21
CA GLN A 23 14.86 2.03 1.03
C GLN A 23 14.28 3.46 0.87
N LEU A 24 12.98 3.56 0.60
CA LEU A 24 12.31 4.85 0.44
C LEU A 24 11.72 5.33 1.77
N SER A 25 11.84 6.62 2.04
CA SER A 25 11.07 7.26 3.12
C SER A 25 9.61 7.43 2.71
N GLN A 26 8.71 7.66 3.68
CA GLN A 26 7.32 8.00 3.36
C GLN A 26 7.23 9.29 2.53
N GLU A 27 8.08 10.28 2.82
CA GLU A 27 8.15 11.53 2.05
C GLU A 27 8.46 11.24 0.58
N VAL A 28 9.51 10.47 0.32
CA VAL A 28 9.95 10.15 -1.05
C VAL A 28 8.89 9.35 -1.79
N LEU A 29 8.35 8.26 -1.21
CA LEU A 29 7.33 7.47 -1.89
C LEU A 29 6.08 8.29 -2.17
N SER A 30 5.65 9.12 -1.21
CA SER A 30 4.45 9.94 -1.38
C SER A 30 4.61 10.97 -2.49
N GLY A 31 5.80 11.59 -2.60
CA GLY A 31 6.11 12.50 -3.70
C GLY A 31 6.13 11.81 -5.06
N LEU A 32 6.75 10.63 -5.15
CA LEU A 32 6.78 9.84 -6.40
C LEU A 32 5.39 9.35 -6.82
N ALA A 33 4.53 9.01 -5.86
CA ALA A 33 3.15 8.59 -6.10
C ALA A 33 2.20 9.79 -6.25
N ASP A 34 2.69 11.03 -6.13
CA ASP A 34 1.92 12.29 -6.11
C ASP A 34 0.67 12.21 -5.20
N ILE A 35 0.92 11.77 -3.96
CA ILE A 35 -0.04 11.77 -2.85
C ILE A 35 0.57 12.49 -1.64
N GLY A 36 -0.27 12.96 -0.73
CA GLY A 36 0.22 13.56 0.51
C GLY A 36 0.92 12.55 1.41
N ARG A 37 2.08 12.90 2.00
CA ARG A 37 2.81 12.05 2.96
C ARG A 37 1.90 11.57 4.11
N THR A 38 1.07 12.45 4.67
CA THR A 38 0.14 12.08 5.75
C THR A 38 -0.90 11.05 5.30
N HIS A 39 -1.33 11.12 4.04
CA HIS A 39 -2.24 10.15 3.43
C HIS A 39 -1.55 8.79 3.28
N LEU A 40 -0.33 8.75 2.72
CA LEU A 40 0.47 7.51 2.66
C LEU A 40 0.69 6.91 4.06
N SER A 41 1.01 7.76 5.04
CA SER A 41 1.25 7.33 6.42
C SER A 41 -0.01 6.69 7.04
N ALA A 42 -1.18 7.26 6.79
CA ALA A 42 -2.45 6.69 7.26
C ALA A 42 -2.83 5.39 6.53
N ILE A 43 -2.48 5.26 5.24
CA ILE A 43 -2.63 4.00 4.49
C ILE A 43 -1.74 2.92 5.09
N GLU A 44 -0.45 3.20 5.34
CA GLU A 44 0.49 2.22 5.90
C GLU A 44 0.12 1.74 7.30
N ARG A 45 -0.63 2.53 8.08
CA ARG A 45 -1.17 2.13 9.38
C ARG A 45 -2.53 1.44 9.32
N GLY A 46 -3.12 1.29 8.12
CA GLY A 46 -4.46 0.73 7.93
C GLY A 46 -5.61 1.65 8.36
N GLU A 47 -5.33 2.93 8.67
CA GLU A 47 -6.33 3.93 9.07
C GLU A 47 -7.14 4.44 7.86
N ARG A 48 -6.59 4.30 6.65
CA ARG A 48 -7.22 4.70 5.39
C ARG A 48 -7.15 3.58 4.37
N LYS A 49 -8.28 3.35 3.69
CA LYS A 49 -8.37 2.47 2.53
C LYS A 49 -8.02 3.29 1.28
N PRO A 50 -6.93 2.98 0.57
CA PRO A 50 -6.63 3.66 -0.68
C PRO A 50 -7.68 3.30 -1.75
N THR A 51 -7.97 4.23 -2.65
CA THR A 51 -8.66 3.88 -3.91
C THR A 51 -7.78 2.98 -4.76
N LEU A 52 -8.37 2.28 -5.74
CA LEU A 52 -7.59 1.49 -6.70
C LEU A 52 -6.55 2.35 -7.43
N GLU A 53 -6.93 3.58 -7.81
CA GLU A 53 -6.05 4.58 -8.41
C GLU A 53 -4.86 4.94 -7.50
N THR A 54 -5.15 5.30 -6.24
CA THR A 54 -4.10 5.63 -5.25
C THR A 54 -3.14 4.45 -5.07
N LEU A 55 -3.69 3.25 -4.99
CA LEU A 55 -2.95 2.02 -4.83
C LEU A 55 -2.05 1.77 -6.06
N TYR A 56 -2.58 1.94 -7.27
CA TYR A 56 -1.83 1.79 -8.52
C TYR A 56 -0.67 2.80 -8.62
N ARG A 57 -0.91 4.07 -8.26
CA ARG A 57 0.12 5.12 -8.23
C ARG A 57 1.26 4.80 -7.26
N ILE A 58 0.94 4.31 -6.07
CA ILE A 58 1.94 3.84 -5.10
C ILE A 58 2.78 2.70 -5.70
N PHE A 59 2.15 1.77 -6.41
CA PHE A 59 2.85 0.63 -7.00
C PHE A 59 3.75 1.02 -8.17
N CYS A 60 3.30 1.95 -9.02
CA CYS A 60 4.13 2.59 -10.05
C CYS A 60 5.33 3.31 -9.42
N ALA A 61 5.12 4.06 -8.34
CA ALA A 61 6.18 4.78 -7.63
C ALA A 61 7.21 3.86 -6.95
N LEU A 62 6.80 2.65 -6.55
CA LEU A 62 7.69 1.61 -6.05
C LEU A 62 8.47 0.89 -7.17
N ASP A 63 8.11 1.12 -8.44
CA ASP A 63 8.58 0.37 -9.60
C ASP A 63 8.36 -1.14 -9.41
N ILE A 64 7.10 -1.50 -9.13
CA ILE A 64 6.65 -2.89 -8.91
C ILE A 64 5.30 -3.08 -9.61
N LYS A 65 5.10 -4.25 -10.23
CA LYS A 65 3.80 -4.61 -10.81
C LYS A 65 2.74 -4.73 -9.71
N MET A 66 1.55 -4.17 -9.96
CA MET A 66 0.40 -4.29 -9.06
C MET A 66 0.10 -5.75 -8.66
N SER A 67 0.21 -6.67 -9.61
CA SER A 67 -0.01 -8.10 -9.38
C SER A 67 0.91 -8.70 -8.31
N THR A 68 2.16 -8.22 -8.21
CA THR A 68 3.13 -8.70 -7.20
C THR A 68 2.69 -8.33 -5.79
N ILE A 69 2.18 -7.12 -5.61
CA ILE A 69 1.72 -6.66 -4.30
C ILE A 69 0.37 -7.27 -3.93
N VAL A 70 -0.54 -7.40 -4.90
CA VAL A 70 -1.84 -8.07 -4.67
C VAL A 70 -1.63 -9.52 -4.27
N ALA A 71 -0.73 -10.26 -4.93
CA ALA A 71 -0.40 -11.62 -4.53
C ALA A 71 0.17 -11.69 -3.11
N GLU A 72 1.03 -10.75 -2.71
CA GLU A 72 1.54 -10.68 -1.33
C GLU A 72 0.44 -10.38 -0.31
N ILE A 73 -0.53 -9.53 -0.66
CA ILE A 73 -1.71 -9.26 0.17
C ILE A 73 -2.54 -10.54 0.33
N GLU A 74 -2.82 -11.26 -0.76
CA GLU A 74 -3.56 -12.53 -0.74
C GLU A 74 -2.88 -13.59 0.12
N ASN A 75 -1.54 -13.69 0.04
CA ASN A 75 -0.72 -14.59 0.85
C ASN A 75 -0.75 -14.26 2.35
N ARG A 76 -1.06 -13.02 2.75
CA ARG A 76 -1.18 -12.63 4.16
C ARG A 76 -2.60 -12.75 4.70
N ILE A 77 -3.59 -12.66 3.82
CA ILE A 77 -5.01 -12.86 4.16
C ILE A 77 -5.33 -14.35 4.30
N THR A 78 -4.69 -15.18 3.47
CA THR A 78 -4.86 -16.63 3.45
C THR A 78 -3.73 -17.26 4.24
N PRO A 79 -3.97 -17.92 5.40
CA PRO A 79 -2.94 -18.69 6.09
C PRO A 79 -2.47 -19.91 5.31
#